data_AF-A0AA92L5Y9-F1
#
_entry.id   AF-A0AA92L5Y9-F1
#
_cell.length_a   1.000
_cell.length_b   1.000
_cell.length_c   1.000
_cell.angle_alpha   90.00
_cell.angle_beta   90.00
_cell.angle_gamma   90.00
#
_symmetry.space_group_name_H-M   'P 1'
#
loop_
_entity.id
_entity.type
_entity.pdbx_description
1 polymer ?
#
loop_
_entity_poly.entity_id
_entity_poly.type
_entity_poly.pdbx_seq_one_letter_code
_entity_poly.pdbx_strand_id
1 'polypeptide(L)'
;MSFPLSDMASFEEASMSYMLEPGDYVAMVGTGSHNSAPAAILALGEKIVTRTVSADIGMTPANKGRIALMEPEAQRRIENIDGLPRIAFTERDVEVSRPAYGGYNHKAEPVASTLQDVAAGRVTREEFVGQMTVRELAVLCNGFGPGLPFGGMGKKDVPVTIKDEEGRDIGSCSNPHAMPGYCNPALEKYGIMSSVYKDGPASVGKTAWPTGMMIACTFNPELAYEFGSACGCEAEMCHVDSWLAPGLNLIRSPIEGRAFEYFSEDPFMCGLFGVQVALGAMENNNITVCPKHFALNEQETYRRGSIKKNIDAVDSIVSARAARELYLRPFEMVVTRARPTTLMTSFNKVNGKFAAGSHVLCTEILRGEWGYEGVVITDWGDMDMVVDGAEAVRAGNDVIMPGGPPVIAQVLKGYEEGRVSINDLRQAAAHLMNYLLGTKLYR
;
A
#
# COMPACT_ATOMS: atom_id res chain seq x y z
N MET A 1 24.76 10.31 -14.09
CA MET A 1 23.67 9.35 -13.84
C MET A 1 24.27 8.09 -13.27
N SER A 2 23.67 7.51 -12.25
CA SER A 2 24.05 6.23 -11.66
C SER A 2 22.77 5.48 -11.33
N PHE A 3 22.79 4.16 -11.46
CA PHE A 3 21.65 3.31 -11.09
C PHE A 3 22.16 1.99 -10.49
N PRO A 4 21.41 1.36 -9.57
CA PRO A 4 21.73 0.03 -9.07
C PRO A 4 21.65 -1.02 -10.18
N LEU A 5 22.65 -1.88 -10.33
CA LEU A 5 22.64 -2.95 -11.33
C LEU A 5 21.48 -3.94 -11.12
N SER A 6 21.00 -4.10 -9.88
CA SER A 6 19.83 -4.90 -9.53
C SER A 6 18.54 -4.41 -10.17
N ASP A 7 18.45 -3.13 -10.57
CA ASP A 7 17.26 -2.58 -11.22
C ASP A 7 17.10 -3.10 -12.67
N MET A 8 18.11 -3.76 -13.24
CA MET A 8 18.03 -4.45 -14.54
C MET A 8 17.51 -5.90 -14.44
N ALA A 9 17.27 -6.39 -13.22
CA ALA A 9 16.92 -7.79 -13.00
C ALA A 9 15.50 -8.11 -13.50
N SER A 10 15.34 -9.29 -14.09
CA SER A 10 14.04 -9.86 -14.45
C SER A 10 13.62 -10.91 -13.43
N PHE A 11 12.32 -11.02 -13.18
CA PHE A 11 11.70 -12.01 -12.31
C PHE A 11 11.40 -13.30 -13.08
N GLU A 12 11.98 -14.41 -12.63
CA GLU A 12 11.68 -15.75 -13.12
C GLU A 12 10.66 -16.43 -12.20
N GLU A 13 9.48 -16.74 -12.75
CA GLU A 13 8.37 -17.33 -11.98
C GLU A 13 8.69 -18.75 -11.48
N ALA A 14 9.47 -19.53 -12.23
CA ALA A 14 9.79 -20.93 -11.87
C ALA A 14 10.69 -21.04 -10.63
N SER A 15 11.60 -20.09 -10.44
CA SER A 15 12.55 -20.08 -9.30
C SER A 15 12.22 -19.03 -8.24
N MET A 16 11.14 -18.26 -8.45
CA MET A 16 10.72 -17.16 -7.57
C MET A 16 11.88 -16.20 -7.25
N SER A 17 12.63 -15.82 -8.28
CA SER A 17 13.87 -15.05 -8.12
C SER A 17 13.99 -13.93 -9.15
N TYR A 18 14.54 -12.80 -8.73
CA TYR A 18 15.03 -11.74 -9.59
C TYR A 18 16.46 -12.07 -10.00
N MET A 19 16.76 -11.97 -11.28
CA MET A 19 18.07 -12.35 -11.82
C MET A 19 18.53 -11.48 -12.98
N LEU A 20 19.85 -11.45 -13.13
CA LEU A 20 20.56 -10.95 -14.29
C LEU A 20 21.14 -12.16 -15.04
N GLU A 21 20.72 -12.33 -16.28
CA GLU A 21 21.20 -13.39 -17.17
C GLU A 21 22.58 -13.02 -17.75
N PRO A 22 23.48 -13.99 -17.99
CA PRO A 22 24.75 -13.73 -18.66
C PRO A 22 24.51 -13.07 -20.02
N GLY A 23 25.29 -12.05 -20.34
CA GLY A 23 25.18 -11.36 -21.61
C GLY A 23 25.64 -9.91 -21.58
N ASP A 24 25.38 -9.25 -22.70
CA ASP A 24 25.69 -7.84 -22.93
C ASP A 24 24.45 -6.99 -22.73
N TYR A 25 24.49 -6.13 -21.72
CA TYR A 25 23.46 -5.13 -21.45
C TYR A 25 23.92 -3.80 -22.04
N VAL A 26 23.21 -3.31 -23.05
CA VAL A 26 23.56 -2.03 -23.70
C VAL A 26 22.86 -0.88 -22.98
N ALA A 27 23.63 0.02 -22.39
CA ALA A 27 23.12 1.25 -21.80
C ALA A 27 22.79 2.26 -22.92
N MET A 28 21.52 2.64 -23.02
CA MET A 28 21.02 3.63 -23.98
C MET A 28 20.83 4.98 -23.29
N VAL A 29 21.35 6.06 -23.89
CA VAL A 29 21.27 7.42 -23.33
C VAL A 29 20.77 8.40 -24.38
N GLY A 30 19.85 9.28 -24.01
CA GLY A 30 19.36 10.34 -24.87
C GLY A 30 18.22 11.13 -24.23
N THR A 31 17.46 11.85 -25.05
CA THR A 31 16.36 12.72 -24.59
C THR A 31 15.00 12.04 -24.59
N GLY A 32 14.93 10.76 -24.98
CA GLY A 32 13.72 9.94 -24.94
C GLY A 32 14.00 8.53 -25.43
N SER A 33 13.09 7.58 -25.18
CA SER A 33 13.25 6.16 -25.56
C SER A 33 13.51 5.99 -27.07
N HIS A 34 12.82 6.77 -27.91
CA HIS A 34 13.02 6.78 -29.36
C HIS A 34 14.20 7.64 -29.83
N ASN A 35 14.75 8.52 -28.98
CA ASN A 35 15.88 9.39 -29.29
C ASN A 35 17.01 9.14 -28.29
N SER A 36 17.54 7.91 -28.32
CA SER A 36 18.64 7.45 -27.49
C SER A 36 19.70 6.75 -28.35
N ALA A 37 20.94 6.76 -27.87
CA ALA A 37 22.07 6.10 -28.51
C ALA A 37 22.79 5.16 -27.52
N PRO A 38 23.40 4.07 -28.00
CA PRO A 38 24.27 3.23 -27.18
C PRO A 38 25.42 4.04 -26.58
N ALA A 39 25.65 3.90 -25.28
CA ALA A 39 26.68 4.66 -24.56
C ALA A 39 27.74 3.75 -23.90
N ALA A 40 27.35 2.55 -23.47
CA ALA A 40 28.24 1.57 -22.86
C ALA A 40 27.65 0.17 -22.95
N ILE A 41 28.51 -0.84 -22.79
CA ILE A 41 28.11 -2.24 -22.65
C ILE A 41 28.47 -2.70 -21.23
N LEU A 42 27.48 -3.14 -20.47
CA LEU A 42 27.69 -3.83 -19.20
C LEU A 42 27.71 -5.32 -19.48
N ALA A 43 28.84 -5.97 -19.21
CA ALA A 43 29.09 -7.35 -19.57
C ALA A 43 29.00 -8.25 -18.33
N LEU A 44 28.06 -9.18 -18.35
CA LEU A 44 27.88 -10.17 -17.29
C LEU A 44 28.29 -11.56 -17.78
N GLY A 45 29.30 -12.15 -17.13
CA GLY A 45 29.81 -13.48 -17.50
C GLY A 45 28.98 -14.64 -16.94
N GLU A 46 28.31 -14.45 -15.80
CA GLU A 46 27.63 -15.50 -15.07
C GLU A 46 26.30 -14.99 -14.51
N LYS A 47 25.32 -15.89 -14.36
CA LYS A 47 24.00 -15.51 -13.85
C LYS A 47 24.11 -15.01 -12.41
N ILE A 48 23.47 -13.90 -12.10
CA ILE A 48 23.37 -13.37 -10.73
C ILE A 48 21.92 -13.44 -10.28
N VAL A 49 21.67 -14.09 -9.14
CA VAL A 49 20.37 -14.03 -8.45
C VAL A 49 20.42 -12.84 -7.49
N THR A 50 19.73 -11.76 -7.83
CA THR A 50 19.78 -10.50 -7.05
C THR A 50 18.89 -10.59 -5.82
N ARG A 51 17.78 -11.32 -5.92
CA ARG A 51 16.82 -11.51 -4.82
C ARG A 51 15.99 -12.77 -5.02
N THR A 52 15.83 -13.57 -3.98
CA THR A 52 14.86 -14.68 -3.95
C THR A 52 13.69 -14.31 -3.05
N VAL A 53 12.48 -14.60 -3.51
CA VAL A 53 11.23 -14.31 -2.83
C VAL A 53 10.39 -15.60 -2.71
N SER A 54 9.31 -15.58 -1.94
CA SER A 54 8.54 -16.80 -1.63
C SER A 54 7.04 -16.68 -1.88
N ALA A 55 6.49 -15.47 -1.89
CA ALA A 55 5.07 -15.24 -2.03
C ALA A 55 4.65 -15.43 -3.49
N ASP A 56 3.81 -16.43 -3.76
CA ASP A 56 3.20 -16.61 -5.06
C ASP A 56 1.92 -15.78 -5.12
N ILE A 57 1.92 -14.69 -5.91
CA ILE A 57 0.74 -13.83 -6.14
C ILE A 57 -0.51 -14.66 -6.51
N GLY A 58 -0.28 -15.87 -7.05
CA GLY A 58 -1.26 -16.91 -7.15
C GLY A 58 -2.26 -16.64 -8.25
N MET A 59 -2.95 -17.68 -8.67
CA MET A 59 -4.04 -17.57 -9.62
C MET A 59 -5.12 -18.58 -9.29
N THR A 60 -6.35 -18.10 -9.09
CA THR A 60 -7.47 -19.00 -8.88
C THR A 60 -7.62 -19.95 -10.08
N PRO A 61 -8.09 -21.20 -9.87
CA PRO A 61 -8.29 -22.14 -10.97
C PRO A 61 -9.14 -21.56 -12.12
N ALA A 62 -10.10 -20.70 -11.80
CA ALA A 62 -10.97 -20.03 -12.78
C ALA A 62 -10.19 -19.12 -13.74
N ASN A 63 -9.04 -18.58 -13.33
CA ASN A 63 -8.24 -17.65 -14.12
C ASN A 63 -7.06 -18.30 -14.85
N LYS A 64 -6.71 -19.55 -14.52
CA LYS A 64 -5.62 -20.27 -15.18
C LYS A 64 -5.87 -20.37 -16.69
N GLY A 65 -4.85 -20.07 -17.49
CA GLY A 65 -4.91 -20.12 -18.95
C GLY A 65 -5.62 -18.95 -19.62
N ARG A 66 -6.04 -17.91 -18.87
CA ARG A 66 -6.66 -16.70 -19.44
C ARG A 66 -5.67 -15.65 -19.93
N ILE A 67 -4.38 -15.83 -19.63
CA ILE A 67 -3.31 -14.95 -20.12
C ILE A 67 -2.83 -15.49 -21.46
N ALA A 68 -2.95 -14.68 -22.50
CA ALA A 68 -2.29 -14.92 -23.79
C ALA A 68 -1.08 -13.99 -23.87
N LEU A 69 0.13 -14.56 -23.81
CA LEU A 69 1.35 -13.81 -24.08
C LEU A 69 1.49 -13.64 -25.60
N MET A 70 1.91 -12.46 -26.03
CA MET A 70 2.28 -12.24 -27.42
C MET A 70 3.55 -13.04 -27.71
N GLU A 71 3.67 -13.56 -28.93
CA GLU A 71 4.93 -14.14 -29.39
C GLU A 71 6.04 -13.09 -29.25
N PRO A 72 7.24 -13.48 -28.78
CA PRO A 72 8.36 -12.55 -28.73
C PRO A 72 8.57 -11.94 -30.12
N GLU A 73 8.48 -10.62 -30.22
CA GLU A 73 8.97 -9.94 -31.41
C GLU A 73 10.45 -10.31 -31.60
N ALA A 74 10.90 -10.44 -32.85
CA ALA A 74 12.31 -10.69 -33.12
C ALA A 74 13.15 -9.66 -32.36
N GLN A 75 14.13 -10.13 -31.57
CA GLN A 75 14.98 -9.25 -30.78
C GLN A 75 15.52 -8.13 -31.66
N ARG A 76 15.11 -6.90 -31.34
CA ARG A 76 15.59 -5.73 -32.08
C ARG A 76 17.10 -5.62 -31.81
N ARG A 77 17.90 -5.86 -32.85
CA ARG A 77 19.35 -5.74 -32.74
C ARG A 77 19.70 -4.27 -32.48
N ILE A 78 20.44 -4.02 -31.41
CA ILE A 78 20.99 -2.69 -31.15
C ILE A 78 22.22 -2.52 -32.03
N GLU A 79 22.16 -1.54 -32.93
CA GLU A 79 23.24 -1.20 -33.86
C GLU A 79 24.23 -0.21 -33.24
N ASN A 80 25.38 0.02 -33.88
CA ASN A 80 26.39 1.00 -33.46
C ASN A 80 26.98 0.77 -32.06
N ILE A 81 27.21 -0.50 -31.70
CA ILE A 81 27.84 -0.88 -30.42
C ILE A 81 29.36 -1.05 -30.50
N ASP A 82 29.93 -0.99 -31.71
CA ASP A 82 31.37 -1.15 -31.94
C ASP A 82 32.16 0.01 -31.33
N GLY A 83 33.20 -0.31 -30.56
CA GLY A 83 34.07 0.68 -29.93
C GLY A 83 33.53 1.32 -28.64
N LEU A 84 32.34 0.91 -28.16
CA LEU A 84 31.81 1.40 -26.88
C LEU A 84 32.63 0.91 -25.69
N PRO A 85 32.70 1.69 -24.60
CA PRO A 85 33.25 1.24 -23.33
C PRO A 85 32.52 -0.03 -22.84
N ARG A 86 33.29 -1.05 -22.51
CA ARG A 86 32.79 -2.33 -22.00
C ARG A 86 33.19 -2.49 -20.54
N ILE A 87 32.20 -2.61 -19.67
CA ILE A 87 32.38 -2.66 -18.21
C ILE A 87 31.89 -4.02 -17.74
N ALA A 88 32.81 -4.85 -17.26
CA ALA A 88 32.45 -6.14 -16.66
C ALA A 88 31.95 -5.92 -15.23
N PHE A 89 30.92 -6.66 -14.83
CA PHE A 89 30.44 -6.70 -13.45
C PHE A 89 30.13 -8.13 -13.02
N THR A 90 30.08 -8.33 -11.71
CA THR A 90 29.90 -9.62 -11.04
C THR A 90 28.90 -9.50 -9.90
N GLU A 91 28.57 -10.61 -9.24
CA GLU A 91 27.69 -10.61 -8.05
C GLU A 91 28.19 -9.65 -6.96
N ARG A 92 29.50 -9.42 -6.84
CA ARG A 92 30.08 -8.48 -5.85
C ARG A 92 29.68 -7.03 -6.08
N ASP A 93 29.25 -6.72 -7.29
CA ASP A 93 28.85 -5.38 -7.71
C ASP A 93 27.34 -5.16 -7.60
N VAL A 94 26.59 -6.18 -7.15
CA VAL A 94 25.13 -6.16 -7.06
C VAL A 94 24.70 -6.29 -5.61
N GLU A 95 23.83 -5.38 -5.16
CA GLU A 95 23.25 -5.46 -3.84
C GLU A 95 22.27 -6.63 -3.74
N VAL A 96 22.48 -7.51 -2.77
CA VAL A 96 21.60 -8.64 -2.46
C VAL A 96 20.90 -8.36 -1.13
N SER A 97 19.58 -8.35 -1.13
CA SER A 97 18.78 -8.13 0.07
C SER A 97 17.79 -9.27 0.32
N ARG A 98 17.57 -9.55 1.61
CA ARG A 98 16.53 -10.46 2.11
C ARG A 98 15.86 -9.81 3.31
N PRO A 99 14.94 -8.87 3.08
CA PRO A 99 14.18 -8.30 4.18
C PRO A 99 13.44 -9.44 4.88
N ALA A 100 13.44 -9.40 6.21
CA ALA A 100 12.69 -10.35 7.02
C ALA A 100 11.72 -9.56 7.88
N TYR A 101 10.43 -9.87 7.76
CA TYR A 101 9.43 -9.37 8.68
C TYR A 101 9.58 -10.06 10.03
N GLY A 102 9.80 -9.28 11.09
CA GLY A 102 9.91 -9.80 12.46
C GLY A 102 8.62 -10.45 12.98
N GLY A 103 7.48 -10.18 12.33
CA GLY A 103 6.18 -10.65 12.78
C GLY A 103 5.65 -9.92 14.01
N TYR A 104 4.39 -10.15 14.32
CA TYR A 104 3.81 -9.76 15.60
C TYR A 104 4.12 -10.84 16.65
N ASN A 105 4.60 -10.44 17.83
CA ASN A 105 4.88 -11.40 18.90
C ASN A 105 3.61 -11.79 19.65
N HIS A 106 2.93 -12.84 19.17
CA HIS A 106 1.70 -13.38 19.77
C HIS A 106 1.87 -13.97 21.19
N LYS A 107 3.10 -14.02 21.74
CA LYS A 107 3.39 -14.57 23.07
C LYS A 107 3.56 -13.49 24.15
N ALA A 108 3.39 -12.22 23.81
CA ALA A 108 3.46 -11.13 24.79
C ALA A 108 2.32 -11.23 25.79
N GLU A 109 2.63 -11.12 27.08
CA GLU A 109 1.63 -11.12 28.15
C GLU A 109 0.99 -9.73 28.28
N PRO A 110 -0.35 -9.62 28.41
CA PRO A 110 -1.02 -8.33 28.53
C PRO A 110 -0.55 -7.49 29.72
N VAL A 111 -0.29 -6.20 29.49
CA VAL A 111 0.05 -5.25 30.56
C VAL A 111 -0.96 -4.09 30.56
N ALA A 112 -1.64 -3.89 31.69
CA ALA A 112 -2.54 -2.75 31.87
C ALA A 112 -1.75 -1.44 31.76
N SER A 113 -2.02 -0.69 30.69
CA SER A 113 -1.19 0.44 30.26
C SER A 113 -1.93 1.32 29.25
N THR A 114 -1.39 2.49 28.96
CA THR A 114 -1.91 3.42 27.94
C THR A 114 -1.00 3.44 26.71
N LEU A 115 -1.51 3.96 25.59
CA LEU A 115 -0.70 4.17 24.38
C LEU A 115 0.46 5.15 24.64
N GLN A 116 0.32 6.05 25.61
CA GLN A 116 1.42 6.93 26.05
C GLN A 116 2.55 6.17 26.75
N ASP A 117 2.25 5.06 27.44
CA ASP A 117 3.26 4.21 28.04
C ASP A 117 4.06 3.45 26.97
N VAL A 118 3.40 3.07 25.86
CA VAL A 118 4.06 2.52 24.67
C VAL A 118 4.96 3.57 24.02
N ALA A 119 4.45 4.80 23.82
CA ALA A 119 5.23 5.91 23.28
C ALA A 119 6.48 6.23 24.13
N ALA A 120 6.36 6.09 25.46
CA ALA A 120 7.46 6.26 26.40
C ALA A 120 8.40 5.04 26.49
N GLY A 121 8.16 3.97 25.72
CA GLY A 121 8.97 2.74 25.72
C GLY A 121 8.90 1.93 27.02
N ARG A 122 7.87 2.13 27.85
CA ARG A 122 7.70 1.42 29.13
C ARG A 122 7.07 0.04 28.96
N VAL A 123 6.27 -0.13 27.90
CA VAL A 123 5.65 -1.39 27.49
C VAL A 123 5.74 -1.50 25.97
N THR A 124 5.71 -2.72 25.46
CA THR A 124 5.63 -3.00 24.03
C THR A 124 4.20 -2.81 23.50
N ARG A 125 4.06 -2.62 22.18
CA ARG A 125 2.73 -2.55 21.53
C ARG A 125 1.97 -3.87 21.69
N GLU A 126 2.67 -5.00 21.68
CA GLU A 126 2.09 -6.33 21.83
C GLU A 126 1.48 -6.51 23.23
N GLU A 127 2.21 -6.16 24.29
CA GLU A 127 1.73 -6.18 25.68
C GLU A 127 0.53 -5.24 25.88
N PHE A 128 0.59 -4.04 25.31
CA PHE A 128 -0.47 -3.04 25.39
C PHE A 128 -1.75 -3.51 24.68
N VAL A 129 -1.67 -3.99 23.43
CA VAL A 129 -2.84 -4.46 22.68
C VAL A 129 -3.42 -5.74 23.28
N GLY A 130 -2.58 -6.56 23.91
CA GLY A 130 -2.98 -7.80 24.59
C GLY A 130 -4.09 -7.62 25.62
N GLN A 131 -4.21 -6.43 26.23
CA GLN A 131 -5.17 -6.11 27.30
C GLN A 131 -6.62 -5.88 26.80
N MET A 132 -6.81 -5.74 25.49
CA MET A 132 -8.11 -5.38 24.91
C MET A 132 -9.00 -6.59 24.68
N THR A 133 -10.30 -6.39 24.81
CA THR A 133 -11.32 -7.40 24.49
C THR A 133 -11.48 -7.58 22.98
N VAL A 134 -12.06 -8.71 22.57
CA VAL A 134 -12.41 -8.99 21.16
C VAL A 134 -13.25 -7.86 20.56
N ARG A 135 -14.21 -7.32 21.31
CA ARG A 135 -15.11 -6.25 20.83
C ARG A 135 -14.38 -4.95 20.56
N GLU A 136 -13.44 -4.59 21.43
CA GLU A 136 -12.60 -3.39 21.26
C GLU A 136 -11.64 -3.54 20.11
N LEU A 137 -11.00 -4.71 19.96
CA LEU A 137 -10.15 -4.99 18.82
C LEU A 137 -10.92 -4.95 17.51
N ALA A 138 -12.13 -5.52 17.47
CA ALA A 138 -13.01 -5.45 16.30
C ALA A 138 -13.38 -4.00 15.95
N VAL A 139 -13.60 -3.14 16.95
CA VAL A 139 -13.79 -1.69 16.75
C VAL A 139 -12.53 -1.05 16.14
N LEU A 140 -11.33 -1.35 16.67
CA LEU A 140 -10.07 -0.82 16.14
C LEU A 140 -9.73 -1.32 14.72
N CYS A 141 -10.22 -2.48 14.32
CA CYS A 141 -10.10 -2.99 12.94
C CYS A 141 -11.02 -2.28 11.93
N ASN A 142 -11.69 -1.19 12.34
CA ASN A 142 -12.63 -0.45 11.52
C ASN A 142 -12.36 1.06 11.62
N GLY A 143 -12.64 1.79 10.54
CA GLY A 143 -12.80 3.23 10.61
C GLY A 143 -14.01 3.60 11.49
N PHE A 144 -13.97 4.81 12.07
CA PHE A 144 -15.07 5.35 12.86
C PHE A 144 -16.13 5.97 11.96
N GLY A 145 -16.86 5.14 11.22
CA GLY A 145 -17.84 5.56 10.24
C GLY A 145 -19.21 4.89 10.39
N PRO A 146 -20.23 5.38 9.68
CA PRO A 146 -21.59 4.85 9.77
C PRO A 146 -21.81 3.54 8.98
N GLY A 147 -20.79 2.96 8.35
CA GLY A 147 -20.98 1.85 7.40
C GLY A 147 -21.69 2.27 6.12
N LEU A 148 -21.35 3.44 5.58
CA LEU A 148 -21.92 3.93 4.31
C LEU A 148 -20.80 4.38 3.37
N PRO A 149 -20.92 4.11 2.06
CA PRO A 149 -20.01 4.68 1.07
C PRO A 149 -19.99 6.21 1.22
N PHE A 150 -18.80 6.79 1.34
CA PHE A 150 -18.63 8.22 1.66
C PHE A 150 -19.24 8.60 3.02
N GLY A 151 -18.65 8.11 4.11
CA GLY A 151 -19.17 8.28 5.49
C GLY A 151 -19.53 9.71 5.94
N GLY A 152 -19.03 10.73 5.25
CA GLY A 152 -19.40 12.14 5.45
C GLY A 152 -20.75 12.58 4.85
N MET A 153 -21.42 11.76 4.02
CA MET A 153 -22.73 12.08 3.40
C MET A 153 -23.93 11.41 4.12
N GLY A 154 -23.70 10.75 5.26
CA GLY A 154 -24.72 10.03 6.01
C GLY A 154 -25.63 10.91 6.89
N LYS A 155 -26.81 10.39 7.27
CA LYS A 155 -27.68 11.01 8.28
C LYS A 155 -26.95 11.04 9.63
N LYS A 156 -27.05 12.15 10.38
CA LYS A 156 -26.38 12.36 11.68
C LYS A 156 -26.77 11.36 12.79
N ASP A 157 -27.84 10.60 12.59
CA ASP A 157 -28.41 9.69 13.59
C ASP A 157 -28.04 8.21 13.36
N VAL A 158 -27.07 7.91 12.48
CA VAL A 158 -26.63 6.53 12.24
C VAL A 158 -25.52 6.15 13.24
N PRO A 159 -25.63 5.02 13.96
CA PRO A 159 -24.57 4.57 14.84
C PRO A 159 -23.26 4.34 14.08
N VAL A 160 -22.15 4.78 14.69
CA VAL A 160 -20.79 4.72 14.13
C VAL A 160 -19.90 3.71 14.84
N THR A 161 -20.39 3.13 15.94
CA THR A 161 -19.74 2.07 16.71
C THR A 161 -20.78 1.11 17.29
N ILE A 162 -20.31 -0.03 17.80
CA ILE A 162 -21.07 -0.94 18.66
C ILE A 162 -21.00 -0.50 20.14
N LYS A 163 -21.90 -1.09 20.94
CA LYS A 163 -22.00 -0.85 22.39
C LYS A 163 -21.33 -1.93 23.23
N ASP A 164 -20.91 -1.60 24.45
CA ASP A 164 -20.47 -2.56 25.47
C ASP A 164 -21.68 -3.26 26.15
N GLU A 165 -21.39 -4.12 27.14
CA GLU A 165 -22.43 -4.86 27.88
C GLU A 165 -23.32 -3.93 28.72
N GLU A 166 -22.81 -2.77 29.11
CA GLU A 166 -23.56 -1.72 29.83
C GLU A 166 -24.31 -0.74 28.90
N GLY A 167 -24.26 -0.95 27.59
CA GLY A 167 -24.96 -0.13 26.59
C GLY A 167 -24.27 1.18 26.19
N ARG A 168 -23.02 1.38 26.61
CA ARG A 168 -22.19 2.54 26.25
C ARG A 168 -21.47 2.29 24.92
N ASP A 169 -21.23 3.35 24.16
CA ASP A 169 -20.50 3.25 22.90
C ASP A 169 -19.03 2.87 23.17
N ILE A 170 -18.52 1.85 22.46
CA ILE A 170 -17.13 1.39 22.67
C ILE A 170 -16.12 2.39 22.10
N GLY A 171 -16.34 2.85 20.86
CA GLY A 171 -15.49 3.85 20.21
C GLY A 171 -16.11 5.25 20.21
N SER A 172 -15.26 6.28 20.21
CA SER A 172 -15.65 7.67 20.00
C SER A 172 -14.85 8.32 18.88
N CYS A 173 -15.16 9.57 18.54
CA CYS A 173 -14.27 10.43 17.77
C CYS A 173 -13.70 11.51 18.69
N SER A 174 -12.43 11.41 19.05
CA SER A 174 -11.80 12.36 19.98
C SER A 174 -11.24 13.61 19.29
N ASN A 175 -11.16 13.61 17.95
CA ASN A 175 -10.60 14.73 17.18
C ASN A 175 -11.72 15.61 16.60
N PRO A 176 -11.83 16.88 17.01
CA PRO A 176 -12.91 17.77 16.55
C PRO A 176 -12.81 18.16 15.07
N HIS A 177 -11.66 17.95 14.43
CA HIS A 177 -11.44 18.20 13.01
C HIS A 177 -11.72 16.96 12.14
N ALA A 178 -11.90 15.79 12.76
CA ALA A 178 -12.20 14.56 12.05
C ALA A 178 -13.67 14.52 11.61
N MET A 179 -13.88 14.01 10.40
CA MET A 179 -15.21 13.65 9.92
C MET A 179 -15.43 12.15 10.15
N PRO A 180 -16.59 11.72 10.67
CA PRO A 180 -16.92 10.29 10.75
C PRO A 180 -16.73 9.58 9.40
N GLY A 181 -16.08 8.43 9.45
CA GLY A 181 -15.67 7.63 8.31
C GLY A 181 -14.31 8.02 7.72
N TYR A 182 -13.67 9.07 8.23
CA TYR A 182 -12.32 9.53 7.82
C TYR A 182 -11.37 9.62 9.02
N CYS A 183 -11.62 8.83 10.05
CA CYS A 183 -10.74 8.66 11.20
C CYS A 183 -10.82 7.24 11.75
N ASN A 184 -9.82 6.84 12.54
CA ASN A 184 -9.94 5.66 13.39
C ASN A 184 -10.79 5.99 14.64
N PRO A 185 -11.41 4.98 15.26
CA PRO A 185 -12.08 5.16 16.54
C PRO A 185 -11.06 5.48 17.63
N ALA A 186 -11.48 6.34 18.55
CA ALA A 186 -10.81 6.55 19.82
C ALA A 186 -11.31 5.52 20.84
N LEU A 187 -10.39 4.99 21.64
CA LEU A 187 -10.67 4.23 22.86
C LEU A 187 -9.98 4.97 24.02
N GLU A 188 -10.64 6.00 24.53
CA GLU A 188 -10.04 6.98 25.44
C GLU A 188 -9.48 6.37 26.73
N LYS A 189 -10.10 5.28 27.22
CA LYS A 189 -9.60 4.58 28.42
C LYS A 189 -8.20 3.96 28.25
N TYR A 190 -7.79 3.72 27.00
CA TYR A 190 -6.44 3.24 26.66
C TYR A 190 -5.53 4.37 26.17
N GLY A 191 -6.01 5.61 26.13
CA GLY A 191 -5.31 6.74 25.54
C GLY A 191 -5.22 6.66 24.01
N ILE A 192 -6.07 5.87 23.34
CA ILE A 192 -6.13 5.81 21.87
C ILE A 192 -7.05 6.93 21.38
N MET A 193 -6.48 7.84 20.59
CA MET A 193 -7.13 9.01 20.01
C MET A 193 -7.36 8.86 18.50
N SER A 194 -8.33 9.59 17.97
CA SER A 194 -8.67 9.60 16.55
C SER A 194 -7.65 10.41 15.73
N SER A 195 -7.08 9.78 14.73
CA SER A 195 -6.27 10.40 13.69
C SER A 195 -7.05 10.55 12.39
N VAL A 196 -6.73 11.58 11.61
CA VAL A 196 -7.51 12.01 10.42
C VAL A 196 -6.87 11.52 9.13
N TYR A 197 -7.68 10.86 8.31
CA TYR A 197 -7.37 10.54 6.91
C TYR A 197 -8.01 11.58 6.00
N LYS A 198 -7.29 12.05 4.97
CA LYS A 198 -7.87 13.02 4.04
C LYS A 198 -7.37 12.89 2.61
N ASP A 199 -8.31 12.91 1.68
CA ASP A 199 -8.03 13.09 0.25
C ASP A 199 -7.51 14.51 -0.05
N GLY A 200 -6.78 14.70 -1.14
CA GLY A 200 -6.33 13.73 -2.14
C GLY A 200 -5.00 14.12 -2.79
N PRO A 201 -4.51 13.38 -3.80
CA PRO A 201 -3.16 13.52 -4.33
C PRO A 201 -2.77 14.91 -4.84
N ALA A 202 -3.73 15.77 -5.18
CA ALA A 202 -3.47 17.12 -5.69
C ALA A 202 -3.87 18.25 -4.72
N SER A 203 -4.35 17.94 -3.50
CA SER A 203 -4.64 18.91 -2.44
C SER A 203 -5.32 18.24 -1.25
N VAL A 204 -5.09 18.72 -0.04
CA VAL A 204 -5.95 18.43 1.13
C VAL A 204 -7.13 19.42 1.29
N GLY A 205 -7.49 20.13 0.21
CA GLY A 205 -8.56 21.13 0.19
C GLY A 205 -8.09 22.56 0.51
N LYS A 206 -6.82 22.86 0.22
CA LYS A 206 -6.20 24.20 0.36
C LYS A 206 -5.82 24.73 -1.01
N THR A 207 -4.58 24.54 -1.45
CA THR A 207 -4.14 24.91 -2.79
C THR A 207 -4.50 23.81 -3.77
N ALA A 208 -5.05 24.15 -4.93
CA ALA A 208 -5.26 23.21 -6.02
C ALA A 208 -3.95 23.00 -6.78
N TRP A 209 -3.18 21.99 -6.41
CA TRP A 209 -1.91 21.69 -7.02
C TRP A 209 -2.06 20.94 -8.36
N PRO A 210 -1.01 20.91 -9.19
CA PRO A 210 -0.96 20.02 -10.35
C PRO A 210 -1.24 18.56 -9.98
N THR A 211 -1.77 17.80 -10.94
CA THR A 211 -2.01 16.37 -10.74
C THR A 211 -0.70 15.58 -10.82
N GLY A 212 -0.68 14.34 -10.30
CA GLY A 212 0.50 13.47 -10.35
C GLY A 212 1.12 13.36 -11.75
N MET A 213 0.27 13.22 -12.77
CA MET A 213 0.71 13.12 -14.17
C MET A 213 1.46 14.38 -14.62
N MET A 214 0.97 15.57 -14.26
CA MET A 214 1.63 16.82 -14.61
C MET A 214 2.97 16.98 -13.89
N ILE A 215 3.06 16.55 -12.62
CA ILE A 215 4.32 16.53 -11.88
C ILE A 215 5.32 15.56 -12.54
N ALA A 216 4.88 14.37 -12.96
CA ALA A 216 5.74 13.40 -13.64
C ALA A 216 6.30 13.91 -14.98
N CYS A 217 5.51 14.67 -15.74
CA CYS A 217 5.94 15.30 -17.00
C CYS A 217 7.12 16.28 -16.84
N THR A 218 7.47 16.68 -15.61
CA THR A 218 8.64 17.52 -15.35
C THR A 218 9.96 16.75 -15.45
N PHE A 219 9.93 15.41 -15.31
CA PHE A 219 11.12 14.56 -15.14
C PHE A 219 12.11 15.10 -14.08
N ASN A 220 11.58 15.83 -13.08
CA ASN A 220 12.35 16.47 -12.01
C ASN A 220 11.91 15.92 -10.64
N PRO A 221 12.63 14.90 -10.12
CA PRO A 221 12.32 14.29 -8.82
C PRO A 221 12.42 15.28 -7.65
N GLU A 222 13.31 16.27 -7.73
CA GLU A 222 13.45 17.31 -6.70
C GLU A 222 12.19 18.18 -6.60
N LEU A 223 11.59 18.52 -7.75
CA LEU A 223 10.31 19.24 -7.78
C LEU A 223 9.15 18.39 -7.23
N ALA A 224 9.19 17.08 -7.40
CA ALA A 224 8.22 16.17 -6.79
C ALA A 224 8.35 16.13 -5.26
N TYR A 225 9.57 16.21 -4.73
CA TYR A 225 9.83 16.37 -3.30
C TYR A 225 9.29 17.69 -2.77
N GLU A 226 9.58 18.81 -3.44
CA GLU A 226 9.05 20.13 -3.05
C GLU A 226 7.52 20.16 -3.07
N PHE A 227 6.91 19.54 -4.08
CA PHE A 227 5.46 19.36 -4.16
C PHE A 227 4.92 18.56 -2.97
N GLY A 228 5.54 17.42 -2.64
CA GLY A 228 5.19 16.63 -1.45
C GLY A 228 5.31 17.44 -0.16
N SER A 229 6.38 18.22 0.00
CA SER A 229 6.60 19.09 1.16
C SER A 229 5.52 20.16 1.30
N ALA A 230 5.11 20.78 0.20
CA ALA A 230 4.04 21.78 0.21
C ALA A 230 2.69 21.17 0.62
N CYS A 231 2.33 20.02 0.04
CA CYS A 231 1.11 19.30 0.41
C CYS A 231 1.14 18.80 1.87
N GLY A 232 2.28 18.30 2.35
CA GLY A 232 2.45 17.89 3.74
C GLY A 232 2.27 19.04 4.74
N CYS A 233 2.77 20.23 4.38
CA CYS A 233 2.57 21.43 5.17
C CYS A 233 1.08 21.82 5.25
N GLU A 234 0.38 21.80 4.11
CA GLU A 234 -1.07 22.04 4.08
C GLU A 234 -1.87 20.99 4.86
N ALA A 235 -1.43 19.72 4.84
CA ALA A 235 -2.03 18.62 5.60
C ALA A 235 -1.92 18.86 7.11
N GLU A 236 -0.75 19.24 7.61
CA GLU A 236 -0.55 19.57 9.02
C GLU A 236 -1.39 20.80 9.43
N MET A 237 -1.46 21.85 8.58
CA MET A 237 -2.35 23.00 8.81
C MET A 237 -3.84 22.63 8.86
N CYS A 238 -4.22 21.51 8.24
CA CYS A 238 -5.58 20.99 8.21
C CYS A 238 -5.86 19.93 9.28
N HIS A 239 -4.91 19.67 10.19
CA HIS A 239 -5.01 18.60 11.18
C HIS A 239 -5.22 17.22 10.56
N VAL A 240 -4.57 16.96 9.41
CA VAL A 240 -4.54 15.66 8.75
C VAL A 240 -3.32 14.89 9.24
N ASP A 241 -3.50 13.65 9.67
CA ASP A 241 -2.40 12.78 10.12
C ASP A 241 -1.93 11.85 9.00
N SER A 242 -2.84 11.40 8.13
CA SER A 242 -2.55 10.55 6.98
C SER A 242 -3.13 11.14 5.70
N TRP A 243 -2.26 11.65 4.83
CA TRP A 243 -2.63 12.16 3.51
C TRP A 243 -2.85 11.00 2.52
N LEU A 244 -4.05 10.90 1.92
CA LEU A 244 -4.42 9.81 1.02
C LEU A 244 -3.80 9.96 -0.38
N ALA A 245 -2.47 9.86 -0.43
CA ALA A 245 -1.58 10.02 -1.57
C ALA A 245 -0.25 9.30 -1.28
N PRO A 246 0.65 9.12 -2.26
CA PRO A 246 0.43 9.31 -3.70
C PRO A 246 -0.40 8.20 -4.33
N GLY A 247 -1.00 8.49 -5.49
CA GLY A 247 -1.54 7.46 -6.37
C GLY A 247 -0.43 6.80 -7.18
N LEU A 248 -0.30 5.47 -7.13
CA LEU A 248 0.83 4.70 -7.66
C LEU A 248 0.47 3.65 -8.73
N ASN A 249 -0.82 3.52 -9.08
CA ASN A 249 -1.21 2.62 -10.17
C ASN A 249 -0.58 3.08 -11.50
N LEU A 250 -0.27 2.14 -12.38
CA LEU A 250 0.34 2.45 -13.66
C LEU A 250 -0.71 2.93 -14.66
N ILE A 251 -0.33 3.81 -15.58
CA ILE A 251 -1.19 4.18 -16.71
C ILE A 251 -1.16 3.03 -17.72
N ARG A 252 -1.91 1.95 -17.45
CA ARG A 252 -1.96 0.76 -18.32
C ARG A 252 -2.65 1.06 -19.65
N SER A 253 -3.62 1.97 -19.63
CA SER A 253 -4.45 2.32 -20.77
C SER A 253 -4.73 3.81 -20.79
N PRO A 254 -4.69 4.48 -21.97
CA PRO A 254 -4.93 5.92 -22.07
C PRO A 254 -6.37 6.33 -21.74
N ILE A 255 -7.32 5.38 -21.67
CA ILE A 255 -8.73 5.64 -21.33
C ILE A 255 -9.05 5.38 -19.84
N GLU A 256 -8.02 5.18 -19.03
CA GLU A 256 -8.16 5.03 -17.59
C GLU A 256 -8.64 6.34 -16.93
N GLY A 257 -9.81 6.32 -16.32
CA GLY A 257 -10.48 7.52 -15.80
C GLY A 257 -9.75 8.22 -14.64
N ARG A 258 -8.79 7.57 -13.99
CA ARG A 258 -7.98 8.12 -12.89
C ARG A 258 -6.51 8.31 -13.24
N ALA A 259 -6.11 8.08 -14.49
CA ALA A 259 -4.72 8.25 -14.93
C ALA A 259 -4.13 9.63 -14.54
N PHE A 260 -4.96 10.68 -14.50
CA PHE A 260 -4.54 12.03 -14.14
C PHE A 260 -3.85 12.12 -12.77
N GLU A 261 -4.26 11.32 -11.78
CA GLU A 261 -3.71 11.37 -10.41
C GLU A 261 -2.48 10.49 -10.21
N TYR A 262 -2.19 9.61 -11.18
CA TYR A 262 -1.01 8.74 -11.20
C TYR A 262 0.13 9.38 -11.99
N PHE A 263 1.30 8.74 -12.03
CA PHE A 263 2.51 9.36 -12.58
C PHE A 263 2.83 8.94 -14.02
N SER A 264 2.86 7.64 -14.32
CA SER A 264 3.42 7.14 -15.59
C SER A 264 2.91 5.73 -15.94
N GLU A 265 3.16 5.31 -17.18
CA GLU A 265 3.13 3.90 -17.57
C GLU A 265 4.38 3.14 -17.11
N ASP A 266 5.49 3.86 -16.85
CA ASP A 266 6.76 3.27 -16.42
C ASP A 266 6.80 3.08 -14.89
N PRO A 267 7.07 1.85 -14.40
CA PRO A 267 7.05 1.55 -12.97
C PRO A 267 8.17 2.22 -12.19
N PHE A 268 9.34 2.45 -12.80
CA PHE A 268 10.44 3.14 -12.13
C PHE A 268 10.12 4.61 -11.92
N MET A 269 9.58 5.30 -12.94
CA MET A 269 9.12 6.68 -12.85
C MET A 269 8.02 6.82 -11.80
N CYS A 270 7.01 5.94 -11.81
CA CYS A 270 5.97 5.92 -10.77
C CYS A 270 6.54 5.77 -9.37
N GLY A 271 7.46 4.82 -9.16
CA GLY A 271 8.09 4.61 -7.87
C GLY A 271 8.99 5.77 -7.45
N LEU A 272 9.79 6.34 -8.36
CA LEU A 272 10.69 7.45 -8.08
C LEU A 272 9.93 8.71 -7.64
N PHE A 273 8.92 9.11 -8.40
CA PHE A 273 8.07 10.25 -8.05
C PHE A 273 7.27 9.98 -6.77
N GLY A 274 6.72 8.77 -6.62
CA GLY A 274 6.03 8.35 -5.41
C GLY A 274 6.91 8.47 -4.16
N VAL A 275 8.17 8.04 -4.24
CA VAL A 275 9.15 8.14 -3.13
C VAL A 275 9.42 9.61 -2.80
N GLN A 276 9.67 10.45 -3.79
CA GLN A 276 9.97 11.87 -3.56
C GLN A 276 8.78 12.61 -2.93
N VAL A 277 7.56 12.38 -3.43
CA VAL A 277 6.34 12.97 -2.85
C VAL A 277 6.16 12.53 -1.39
N ALA A 278 6.36 11.24 -1.10
CA ALA A 278 6.26 10.69 0.24
C ALA A 278 7.30 11.30 1.20
N LEU A 279 8.58 11.32 0.80
CA LEU A 279 9.66 11.89 1.60
C LEU A 279 9.43 13.38 1.85
N GLY A 280 9.13 14.17 0.82
CA GLY A 280 8.88 15.60 0.98
C GLY A 280 7.78 15.89 1.98
N ALA A 281 6.68 15.14 1.91
CA ALA A 281 5.56 15.26 2.83
C ALA A 281 5.93 14.88 4.28
N MET A 282 6.70 13.80 4.47
CA MET A 282 6.96 13.20 5.79
C MET A 282 8.18 13.74 6.53
N GLU A 283 9.25 14.13 5.81
CA GLU A 283 10.51 14.56 6.45
C GLU A 283 10.39 15.96 7.09
N ASN A 284 9.50 16.80 6.57
CA ASN A 284 9.36 18.19 7.01
C ASN A 284 8.09 18.46 7.82
N ASN A 285 7.21 17.48 7.99
CA ASN A 285 5.91 17.66 8.62
C ASN A 285 5.54 16.47 9.51
N ASN A 286 4.62 16.64 10.45
CA ASN A 286 4.19 15.58 11.36
C ASN A 286 3.03 14.75 10.80
N ILE A 287 3.15 14.31 9.54
CA ILE A 287 2.15 13.49 8.84
C ILE A 287 2.79 12.23 8.24
N THR A 288 1.97 11.23 7.92
CA THR A 288 2.32 10.17 6.97
C THR A 288 1.56 10.36 5.67
N VAL A 289 2.07 9.76 4.60
CA VAL A 289 1.32 9.54 3.36
C VAL A 289 0.71 8.13 3.35
N CYS A 290 -0.32 7.92 2.54
CA CYS A 290 -1.02 6.64 2.34
C CYS A 290 -1.02 6.27 0.86
N PRO A 291 0.02 5.55 0.37
CA PRO A 291 0.12 5.17 -1.02
C PRO A 291 -1.05 4.28 -1.46
N LYS A 292 -1.59 4.53 -2.66
CA LYS A 292 -2.82 3.89 -3.15
C LYS A 292 -2.82 3.67 -4.66
N HIS A 293 -3.58 2.72 -5.23
CA HIS A 293 -4.42 1.72 -4.57
C HIS A 293 -3.75 0.36 -4.74
N PHE A 294 -3.41 -0.28 -3.63
CA PHE A 294 -2.68 -1.54 -3.57
C PHE A 294 -3.66 -2.74 -3.74
N ALA A 295 -3.76 -3.37 -4.88
CA ALA A 295 -2.92 -3.21 -6.05
C ALA A 295 -3.69 -3.49 -7.35
N LEU A 296 -3.08 -3.13 -8.48
CA LEU A 296 -3.57 -3.41 -9.83
C LEU A 296 -4.99 -2.85 -10.12
N ASN A 297 -5.22 -1.58 -9.78
CA ASN A 297 -6.48 -0.87 -9.96
C ASN A 297 -6.50 0.07 -11.18
N GLU A 298 -5.99 -0.40 -12.32
CA GLU A 298 -5.77 0.43 -13.52
C GLU A 298 -7.05 0.60 -14.38
N GLN A 299 -8.22 0.20 -13.87
CA GLN A 299 -9.49 0.31 -14.58
C GLN A 299 -10.63 0.71 -13.65
N GLU A 300 -11.22 1.88 -13.93
CA GLU A 300 -12.36 2.39 -13.16
C GLU A 300 -13.67 1.63 -13.43
N THR A 301 -13.88 1.20 -14.67
CA THR A 301 -15.09 0.49 -15.06
C THR A 301 -15.19 -0.83 -14.28
N TYR A 302 -16.25 -0.93 -13.45
CA TYR A 302 -16.54 -2.08 -12.57
C TYR A 302 -15.55 -2.33 -11.44
N ARG A 303 -14.69 -1.37 -11.06
CA ARG A 303 -13.81 -1.53 -9.89
C ARG A 303 -14.55 -1.88 -8.60
N ARG A 304 -15.75 -1.32 -8.42
CA ARG A 304 -16.68 -1.55 -7.28
C ARG A 304 -17.86 -2.48 -7.64
N GLY A 305 -17.71 -3.23 -8.73
CA GLY A 305 -18.78 -4.08 -9.25
C GLY A 305 -19.90 -3.34 -9.97
N SER A 306 -20.92 -4.12 -10.32
CA SER A 306 -22.18 -3.67 -10.90
C SER A 306 -23.25 -4.72 -10.68
N ILE A 307 -24.20 -4.43 -9.80
CA ILE A 307 -25.39 -5.28 -9.57
C ILE A 307 -26.13 -5.52 -10.90
N LYS A 308 -26.29 -4.48 -11.72
CA LYS A 308 -26.97 -4.56 -13.03
C LYS A 308 -26.29 -5.51 -14.01
N LYS A 309 -24.97 -5.69 -13.90
CA LYS A 309 -24.19 -6.59 -14.77
C LYS A 309 -23.83 -7.91 -14.11
N ASN A 310 -24.27 -8.13 -12.87
CA ASN A 310 -23.89 -9.27 -12.04
C ASN A 310 -22.35 -9.43 -11.94
N ILE A 311 -21.67 -8.30 -11.71
CA ILE A 311 -20.22 -8.23 -11.49
C ILE A 311 -20.02 -7.78 -10.05
N ASP A 312 -19.27 -8.53 -9.28
CA ASP A 312 -18.85 -8.19 -7.92
C ASP A 312 -17.72 -7.15 -7.92
N ALA A 313 -16.68 -7.37 -8.73
CA ALA A 313 -15.64 -6.42 -9.07
C ALA A 313 -14.90 -6.89 -10.32
N VAL A 314 -14.26 -5.96 -11.04
CA VAL A 314 -13.30 -6.32 -12.08
C VAL A 314 -12.15 -7.14 -11.49
N ASP A 315 -11.66 -8.12 -12.26
CA ASP A 315 -10.56 -9.00 -11.86
C ASP A 315 -9.34 -8.77 -12.76
N SER A 316 -8.28 -8.23 -12.17
CA SER A 316 -6.99 -8.01 -12.81
C SER A 316 -6.25 -9.35 -12.86
N ILE A 317 -6.29 -10.01 -14.01
CA ILE A 317 -5.60 -11.29 -14.27
C ILE A 317 -4.19 -11.01 -14.79
N VAL A 318 -3.18 -11.39 -14.02
CA VAL A 318 -1.79 -11.00 -14.22
C VAL A 318 -0.83 -12.17 -13.92
N SER A 319 0.30 -12.23 -14.63
CA SER A 319 1.37 -13.17 -14.29
C SER A 319 2.17 -12.67 -13.09
N ALA A 320 2.89 -13.57 -12.40
CA ALA A 320 3.71 -13.17 -11.26
C ALA A 320 4.81 -12.19 -11.68
N ARG A 321 5.39 -12.39 -12.86
CA ARG A 321 6.39 -11.50 -13.45
C ARG A 321 5.86 -10.09 -13.69
N ALA A 322 4.76 -9.94 -14.42
CA ALA A 322 4.18 -8.63 -14.71
C ALA A 322 3.74 -7.92 -13.42
N ALA A 323 3.16 -8.64 -12.46
CA ALA A 323 2.81 -8.06 -11.16
C ALA A 323 4.04 -7.50 -10.44
N ARG A 324 5.12 -8.27 -10.37
CA ARG A 324 6.34 -7.93 -9.61
C ARG A 324 7.22 -6.88 -10.27
N GLU A 325 7.39 -6.95 -11.58
CA GLU A 325 8.25 -6.01 -12.33
C GLU A 325 7.54 -4.69 -12.63
N LEU A 326 6.20 -4.70 -12.81
CA LEU A 326 5.44 -3.52 -13.20
C LEU A 326 4.59 -2.99 -12.05
N TYR A 327 3.50 -3.68 -11.71
CA TYR A 327 2.43 -3.07 -10.92
C TYR A 327 2.73 -2.92 -9.42
N LEU A 328 3.51 -3.83 -8.85
CA LEU A 328 3.91 -3.81 -7.44
C LEU A 328 5.18 -2.99 -7.21
N ARG A 329 5.97 -2.76 -8.26
CA ARG A 329 7.28 -2.10 -8.17
C ARG A 329 7.20 -0.67 -7.61
N PRO A 330 6.25 0.20 -8.01
CA PRO A 330 6.11 1.53 -7.40
C PRO A 330 5.84 1.46 -5.89
N PHE A 331 4.96 0.54 -5.46
CA PHE A 331 4.62 0.35 -4.05
C PHE A 331 5.82 -0.17 -3.25
N GLU A 332 6.55 -1.16 -3.77
CA GLU A 332 7.79 -1.64 -3.18
C GLU A 332 8.79 -0.51 -2.95
N MET A 333 8.99 0.34 -3.95
CA MET A 333 9.92 1.47 -3.86
C MET A 333 9.49 2.45 -2.75
N VAL A 334 8.22 2.82 -2.69
CA VAL A 334 7.71 3.74 -1.66
C VAL A 334 7.78 3.13 -0.27
N VAL A 335 7.34 1.88 -0.10
CA VAL A 335 7.37 1.15 1.17
C VAL A 335 8.79 1.01 1.71
N THR A 336 9.74 0.62 0.86
CA THR A 336 11.11 0.32 1.32
C THR A 336 11.99 1.56 1.47
N ARG A 337 11.77 2.61 0.67
CA ARG A 337 12.60 3.82 0.64
C ARG A 337 12.04 4.99 1.44
N ALA A 338 10.72 5.22 1.42
CA ALA A 338 10.07 6.31 2.16
C ALA A 338 9.40 5.86 3.47
N ARG A 339 9.06 4.57 3.59
CA ARG A 339 8.51 3.93 4.80
C ARG A 339 7.30 4.67 5.40
N PRO A 340 6.24 4.95 4.62
CA PRO A 340 4.99 5.44 5.18
C PRO A 340 4.42 4.44 6.19
N THR A 341 3.61 4.93 7.13
CA THR A 341 2.97 4.07 8.14
C THR A 341 1.52 3.74 7.83
N THR A 342 0.98 4.23 6.71
CA THR A 342 -0.35 3.88 6.18
C THR A 342 -0.24 3.48 4.69
N LEU A 343 -1.10 2.56 4.25
CA LEU A 343 -1.18 2.08 2.86
C LEU A 343 -2.62 1.66 2.57
N MET A 344 -3.12 1.97 1.38
CA MET A 344 -4.52 1.71 1.02
C MET A 344 -4.64 0.62 -0.04
N THR A 345 -5.46 -0.41 0.22
CA THR A 345 -5.75 -1.44 -0.78
C THR A 345 -6.77 -0.99 -1.81
N SER A 346 -6.84 -1.65 -2.96
CA SER A 346 -7.82 -1.36 -4.01
C SER A 346 -9.16 -2.07 -3.85
N PHE A 347 -10.16 -1.64 -4.64
CA PHE A 347 -11.47 -2.30 -4.72
C PHE A 347 -11.47 -3.59 -5.55
N ASN A 348 -10.61 -3.69 -6.56
CA ASN A 348 -10.68 -4.77 -7.54
C ASN A 348 -10.20 -6.11 -6.98
N LYS A 349 -10.47 -7.17 -7.75
CA LYS A 349 -9.81 -8.46 -7.56
C LYS A 349 -8.48 -8.48 -8.29
N VAL A 350 -7.52 -9.20 -7.72
CA VAL A 350 -6.25 -9.57 -8.34
C VAL A 350 -6.22 -11.09 -8.39
N ASN A 351 -6.15 -11.64 -9.61
CA ASN A 351 -6.12 -13.07 -9.85
C ASN A 351 -7.25 -13.87 -9.16
N GLY A 352 -8.41 -13.25 -8.97
CA GLY A 352 -9.63 -13.87 -8.44
C GLY A 352 -9.89 -13.64 -6.95
N LYS A 353 -9.05 -12.88 -6.24
CA LYS A 353 -9.28 -12.48 -4.84
C LYS A 353 -9.30 -10.97 -4.71
N PHE A 354 -10.18 -10.42 -3.88
CA PHE A 354 -10.16 -8.99 -3.56
C PHE A 354 -8.81 -8.58 -2.99
N ALA A 355 -8.29 -7.42 -3.37
CA ALA A 355 -6.96 -6.97 -2.94
C ALA A 355 -6.85 -6.92 -1.41
N ALA A 356 -7.86 -6.34 -0.75
CA ALA A 356 -7.97 -6.28 0.71
C ALA A 356 -8.09 -7.66 1.40
N GLY A 357 -8.61 -8.68 0.70
CA GLY A 357 -8.74 -10.05 1.20
C GLY A 357 -7.59 -10.97 0.79
N SER A 358 -6.55 -10.45 0.15
CA SER A 358 -5.44 -11.25 -0.36
C SER A 358 -4.31 -11.33 0.66
N HIS A 359 -4.23 -12.46 1.37
CA HIS A 359 -3.14 -12.74 2.33
C HIS A 359 -1.76 -12.66 1.68
N VAL A 360 -1.67 -13.07 0.41
CA VAL A 360 -0.43 -12.99 -0.35
C VAL A 360 0.00 -11.54 -0.55
N LEU A 361 -0.92 -10.63 -0.91
CA LEU A 361 -0.59 -9.22 -1.11
C LEU A 361 -0.30 -8.54 0.23
N CYS A 362 -1.23 -8.64 1.19
CA CYS A 362 -1.20 -7.84 2.42
C CYS A 362 -0.23 -8.37 3.48
N THR A 363 0.07 -9.68 3.48
CA THR A 363 0.98 -10.30 4.45
C THR A 363 2.24 -10.82 3.80
N GLU A 364 2.16 -11.75 2.85
CA GLU A 364 3.36 -12.43 2.34
C GLU A 364 4.30 -11.49 1.58
N ILE A 365 3.78 -10.71 0.62
CA ILE A 365 4.57 -9.74 -0.16
C ILE A 365 4.84 -8.50 0.68
N LEU A 366 3.79 -7.77 1.07
CA LEU A 366 3.94 -6.45 1.69
C LEU A 366 4.72 -6.50 3.01
N ARG A 367 4.40 -7.46 3.88
CA ARG A 367 5.08 -7.59 5.17
C ARG A 367 6.27 -8.52 5.04
N GLY A 368 6.04 -9.77 4.63
CA GLY A 368 7.05 -10.83 4.58
C GLY A 368 8.26 -10.49 3.72
N GLU A 369 8.05 -9.95 2.52
CA GLU A 369 9.13 -9.63 1.58
C GLU A 369 9.61 -8.19 1.66
N TRP A 370 8.73 -7.21 1.93
CA TRP A 370 9.13 -5.78 1.94
C TRP A 370 9.34 -5.20 3.34
N GLY A 371 8.98 -5.92 4.40
CA GLY A 371 9.17 -5.50 5.79
C GLY A 371 8.23 -4.38 6.24
N TYR A 372 7.04 -4.25 5.63
CA TYR A 372 6.08 -3.21 6.03
C TYR A 372 5.50 -3.45 7.42
N GLU A 373 5.65 -2.46 8.31
CA GLU A 373 5.14 -2.50 9.69
C GLU A 373 3.97 -1.53 9.94
N GLY A 374 3.59 -0.75 8.93
CA GLY A 374 2.47 0.18 9.02
C GLY A 374 1.11 -0.51 8.99
N VAL A 375 0.07 0.31 9.11
CA VAL A 375 -1.34 -0.12 8.99
C VAL A 375 -1.75 -0.16 7.52
N VAL A 376 -2.49 -1.18 7.14
CA VAL A 376 -3.14 -1.33 5.83
C VAL A 376 -4.62 -1.05 6.01
N ILE A 377 -5.13 -0.12 5.21
CA ILE A 377 -6.54 0.27 5.22
C ILE A 377 -7.20 -0.10 3.89
N THR A 378 -8.50 -0.39 3.88
CA THR A 378 -9.21 -0.55 2.61
C THR A 378 -9.41 0.78 1.89
N ASP A 379 -9.70 0.75 0.59
CA ASP A 379 -10.42 1.87 -0.07
C ASP A 379 -11.81 2.06 0.58
N TRP A 380 -12.47 3.19 0.28
CA TRP A 380 -13.72 3.59 0.92
C TRP A 380 -14.94 2.85 0.34
N GLY A 381 -15.18 1.64 0.84
CA GLY A 381 -16.35 0.83 0.54
C GLY A 381 -16.96 0.28 1.82
N ASP A 382 -18.29 0.19 1.85
CA ASP A 382 -18.95 -0.53 2.94
C ASP A 382 -18.97 -2.04 2.64
N MET A 383 -18.90 -2.87 3.69
CA MET A 383 -19.07 -4.33 3.63
C MET A 383 -18.31 -4.98 2.44
N ASP A 384 -18.94 -5.95 1.78
CA ASP A 384 -18.42 -6.78 0.69
C ASP A 384 -18.13 -6.02 -0.63
N MET A 385 -18.21 -4.68 -0.63
CA MET A 385 -17.78 -3.86 -1.76
C MET A 385 -16.26 -3.83 -1.91
N VAL A 386 -15.53 -3.95 -0.79
CA VAL A 386 -14.08 -4.12 -0.77
C VAL A 386 -13.71 -5.57 -0.44
N VAL A 387 -14.29 -6.13 0.62
CA VAL A 387 -14.07 -7.49 1.15
C VAL A 387 -14.91 -7.67 2.43
N ASP A 388 -15.25 -8.91 2.82
CA ASP A 388 -15.77 -9.20 4.17
C ASP A 388 -14.76 -8.78 5.25
N GLY A 389 -15.23 -8.11 6.31
CA GLY A 389 -14.34 -7.55 7.34
C GLY A 389 -13.43 -8.58 8.04
N ALA A 390 -13.92 -9.79 8.31
CA ALA A 390 -13.07 -10.82 8.94
C ALA A 390 -12.05 -11.40 7.96
N GLU A 391 -12.41 -11.53 6.68
CA GLU A 391 -11.46 -11.95 5.63
C GLU A 391 -10.34 -10.92 5.42
N ALA A 392 -10.67 -9.62 5.50
CA ALA A 392 -9.70 -8.53 5.42
C ALA A 392 -8.64 -8.63 6.53
N VAL A 393 -9.10 -8.68 7.78
CA VAL A 393 -8.20 -8.75 8.95
C VAL A 393 -7.32 -9.98 8.88
N ARG A 394 -7.89 -11.14 8.55
CA ARG A 394 -7.13 -12.39 8.37
C ARG A 394 -6.10 -12.33 7.25
N ALA A 395 -6.37 -11.55 6.20
CA ALA A 395 -5.43 -11.33 5.11
C ALA A 395 -4.26 -10.42 5.50
N GLY A 396 -4.38 -9.65 6.59
CA GLY A 396 -3.43 -8.63 6.99
C GLY A 396 -3.78 -7.22 6.49
N ASN A 397 -5.00 -7.01 6.00
CA ASN A 397 -5.59 -5.68 5.87
C ASN A 397 -6.21 -5.30 7.22
N ASP A 398 -5.58 -4.37 7.92
CA ASP A 398 -5.82 -4.16 9.34
C ASP A 398 -7.10 -3.36 9.65
N VAL A 399 -7.45 -2.37 8.82
CA VAL A 399 -8.60 -1.49 9.05
C VAL A 399 -9.51 -1.40 7.83
N ILE A 400 -10.80 -1.65 8.05
CA ILE A 400 -11.81 -1.48 7.00
C ILE A 400 -12.37 -0.05 7.06
N MET A 401 -12.28 0.68 5.95
CA MET A 401 -12.73 2.06 5.79
C MET A 401 -13.97 2.15 4.88
N PRO A 402 -14.98 2.96 5.25
CA PRO A 402 -15.06 3.83 6.43
C PRO A 402 -15.41 3.08 7.72
N GLY A 403 -15.59 1.76 7.66
CA GLY A 403 -15.96 0.92 8.80
C GLY A 403 -17.40 1.18 9.28
N GLY A 404 -17.71 0.72 10.50
CA GLY A 404 -18.99 0.95 11.16
C GLY A 404 -19.64 -0.33 11.68
N PRO A 405 -20.81 -0.22 12.36
CA PRO A 405 -21.42 -1.36 13.04
C PRO A 405 -21.65 -2.61 12.18
N PRO A 406 -22.08 -2.51 10.90
CA PRO A 406 -22.24 -3.69 10.04
C PRO A 406 -20.93 -4.46 9.82
N VAL A 407 -19.84 -3.74 9.55
CA VAL A 407 -18.52 -4.34 9.31
C VAL A 407 -17.91 -4.87 10.61
N ILE A 408 -18.08 -4.16 11.73
CA ILE A 408 -17.69 -4.66 13.06
C ILE A 408 -18.41 -5.98 13.36
N ALA A 409 -19.69 -6.10 13.00
CA ALA A 409 -20.44 -7.35 13.15
C ALA A 409 -19.90 -8.49 12.26
N GLN A 410 -19.44 -8.20 11.03
CA GLN A 410 -18.77 -9.20 10.19
C GLN A 410 -17.49 -9.72 10.86
N VAL A 411 -16.68 -8.83 11.44
CA VAL A 411 -15.44 -9.20 12.15
C VAL A 411 -15.75 -10.08 13.36
N LEU A 412 -16.71 -9.68 14.20
CA LEU A 412 -17.12 -10.46 15.38
C LEU A 412 -17.68 -11.83 15.01
N LYS A 413 -18.56 -11.88 14.00
CA LYS A 413 -19.09 -13.14 13.48
C LYS A 413 -17.99 -14.03 12.94
N GLY A 414 -17.03 -13.48 12.20
CA GLY A 414 -15.88 -14.22 11.72
C GLY A 414 -15.01 -14.77 12.84
N TYR A 415 -14.90 -14.07 13.97
CA TYR A 415 -14.22 -14.57 15.16
C TYR A 415 -14.97 -15.73 15.80
N GLU A 416 -16.29 -15.61 15.97
CA GLU A 416 -17.17 -16.67 16.48
C GLU A 416 -17.12 -17.94 15.60
N GLU A 417 -17.03 -17.75 14.28
CA GLU A 417 -16.92 -18.83 13.29
C GLU A 417 -15.49 -19.39 13.15
N GLY A 418 -14.50 -18.81 13.84
CA GLY A 418 -13.09 -19.21 13.73
C GLY A 418 -12.43 -18.86 12.39
N ARG A 419 -13.05 -17.99 11.57
CA ARG A 419 -12.45 -17.47 10.34
C ARG A 419 -11.32 -16.50 10.64
N VAL A 420 -11.43 -15.68 11.69
CA VAL A 420 -10.37 -14.78 12.17
C VAL A 420 -10.05 -15.08 13.63
N SER A 421 -8.78 -15.08 14.00
CA SER A 421 -8.34 -15.36 15.36
C SER A 421 -8.15 -14.08 16.18
N ILE A 422 -8.09 -14.22 17.51
CA ILE A 422 -7.71 -13.11 18.40
C ILE A 422 -6.33 -12.54 18.06
N ASN A 423 -5.43 -13.39 17.56
CA ASN A 423 -4.07 -13.02 17.19
C ASN A 423 -4.04 -12.14 15.95
N ASP A 424 -4.91 -12.40 14.96
CA ASP A 424 -5.05 -11.55 13.78
C ASP A 424 -5.58 -10.17 14.17
N LEU A 425 -6.59 -10.12 15.04
CA LEU A 425 -7.17 -8.87 15.55
C LEU A 425 -6.14 -8.02 16.33
N ARG A 426 -5.34 -8.68 17.18
CA ARG A 426 -4.28 -8.02 17.94
C ARG A 426 -3.16 -7.50 17.03
N GLN A 427 -2.76 -8.28 16.03
CA GLN A 427 -1.76 -7.84 15.06
C GLN A 427 -2.26 -6.62 14.28
N ALA A 428 -3.51 -6.63 13.80
CA ALA A 428 -4.12 -5.50 13.13
C ALA A 428 -4.15 -4.23 14.01
N ALA A 429 -4.60 -4.36 15.26
CA ALA A 429 -4.59 -3.26 16.21
C ALA A 429 -3.17 -2.74 16.50
N ALA A 430 -2.17 -3.61 16.57
CA ALA A 430 -0.78 -3.22 16.80
C ALA A 430 -0.16 -2.47 15.61
N HIS A 431 -0.50 -2.83 14.36
CA HIS A 431 -0.14 -2.04 13.19
C HIS A 431 -0.79 -0.66 13.20
N LEU A 432 -2.07 -0.58 13.60
CA LEU A 432 -2.74 0.71 13.82
C LEU A 432 -2.01 1.53 14.88
N MET A 433 -1.59 0.93 16.00
CA MET A 433 -0.82 1.64 17.03
C MET A 433 0.51 2.16 16.48
N ASN A 434 1.19 1.40 15.62
CA ASN A 434 2.44 1.86 14.99
C ASN A 434 2.24 3.14 14.16
N TYR A 435 1.14 3.22 13.40
CA TYR A 435 0.73 4.46 12.75
C TYR A 435 0.44 5.57 13.76
N LEU A 436 -0.39 5.32 14.77
CA LEU A 436 -0.79 6.34 15.74
C LEU A 436 0.40 6.92 16.49
N LEU A 437 1.36 6.09 16.92
CA LEU A 437 2.60 6.52 17.59
C LEU A 437 3.46 7.44 16.71
N GLY A 438 3.33 7.34 15.39
CA GLY A 438 3.98 8.23 14.44
C GLY A 438 3.34 9.61 14.33
N THR A 439 2.12 9.81 14.83
CA THR A 439 1.37 11.07 14.73
C THR A 439 1.78 12.08 15.79
N LYS A 440 1.45 13.35 15.56
CA LYS A 440 1.74 14.47 16.47
C LYS A 440 1.16 14.30 17.88
N LEU A 441 0.16 13.45 18.05
CA LEU A 441 -0.50 13.23 19.34
C LEU A 441 0.36 12.46 20.35
N TYR A 442 1.38 11.73 19.89
CA TYR A 442 2.19 10.85 20.75
C TYR A 442 3.71 11.06 20.62
N ARG A 443 4.13 12.05 19.82
CA ARG A 443 5.51 12.56 19.77
C ARG A 443 5.67 13.70 20.77
#